data_AF-A0A2A5EAK0-F1
#
_entry.id   AF-A0A2A5EAK0-F1
#
_cell.length_a   1.000
_cell.length_b   1.000
_cell.length_c   1.000
_cell.angle_alpha   90.00
_cell.angle_beta   90.00
_cell.angle_gamma   90.00
#
_symmetry.space_group_name_H-M   'P 1'
#
loop_
_entity.id
_entity.type
_entity.pdbx_description
1 polymer ?
#
loop_
_entity_poly.entity_id
_entity_poly.type
_entity_poly.pdbx_seq_one_letter_code
_entity_poly.pdbx_strand_id
1 'polypeptide(L)'
;MNNNKTVYLIGNGPSLNEIDVAALKNDITISFNRAYIAYEDWGFDPTYYMIIDIRVLENIYEDVNRLITHSKIKRFFIRDVDGTEDWNHSCFSTREHIVKSDKVTFITTNELIKGMKANVSFEDMGYFGDVSVCSLQVLYLLGYKRVLVLGCDANYEEKKLKGVKITGNEYVSSEDNDLNHFRPDYFGKGTVYSKPFGDGHFLAWIKMAISLKNGLDFEVYSGSKNSRLTNRVFPFLTIKDFKMGVVRSWSLSRLYFERIILKFSQLF
;
A
#
# COMPACT_ATOMS: atom_id res chain seq x y z
N MET A 1 13.81 -8.45 23.72
CA MET A 1 12.60 -7.85 23.12
C MET A 1 12.27 -8.64 21.86
N ASN A 2 11.05 -9.15 21.70
CA ASN A 2 10.68 -9.99 20.56
C ASN A 2 10.59 -9.15 19.26
N ASN A 3 11.72 -8.92 18.60
CA ASN A 3 11.78 -8.26 17.29
C ASN A 3 11.01 -9.00 16.19
N ASN A 4 10.71 -10.30 16.37
CA ASN A 4 10.04 -11.15 15.38
C ASN A 4 8.57 -10.81 15.08
N LYS A 5 7.99 -9.77 15.71
CA LYS A 5 6.59 -9.37 15.47
C LYS A 5 6.44 -7.95 14.93
N THR A 6 7.54 -7.29 14.58
CA THR A 6 7.56 -5.92 14.09
C THR A 6 7.87 -5.90 12.59
N VAL A 7 7.18 -5.04 11.84
CA VAL A 7 7.37 -4.86 10.40
C VAL A 7 7.17 -3.40 10.01
N TYR A 8 7.89 -2.97 8.97
CA TYR A 8 7.77 -1.63 8.39
C TYR A 8 7.10 -1.75 7.03
N LEU A 9 6.00 -1.02 6.85
CA LEU A 9 5.31 -0.90 5.58
C LEU A 9 5.82 0.37 4.91
N ILE A 10 6.46 0.21 3.76
CA ILE A 10 7.04 1.30 2.96
C ILE A 10 6.13 1.55 1.76
N GLY A 11 5.40 2.65 1.81
CA GLY A 11 4.57 3.15 0.72
C GLY A 11 5.33 4.00 -0.27
N ASN A 12 4.58 4.71 -1.10
CA ASN A 12 5.12 5.43 -2.25
C ASN A 12 4.79 6.93 -2.23
N GLY A 13 4.21 7.46 -1.16
CA GLY A 13 3.79 8.87 -1.05
C GLY A 13 4.95 9.84 -0.77
N PRO A 14 4.76 11.14 -1.01
CA PRO A 14 5.81 12.16 -0.90
C PRO A 14 6.49 12.25 0.47
N SER A 15 5.81 11.90 1.57
CA SER A 15 6.41 11.95 2.91
C SER A 15 7.57 10.98 3.10
N LEU A 16 7.75 10.00 2.20
CA LEU A 16 8.90 9.11 2.22
C LEU A 16 10.23 9.87 2.02
N ASN A 17 10.21 11.03 1.34
CA ASN A 17 11.37 11.89 1.15
C ASN A 17 11.91 12.51 2.46
N GLU A 18 11.14 12.47 3.55
CA GLU A 18 11.55 12.94 4.87
C GLU A 18 12.05 11.80 5.77
N ILE A 19 12.12 10.57 5.25
CA ILE A 19 12.42 9.36 6.01
C ILE A 19 13.73 8.76 5.49
N ASP A 20 14.66 8.49 6.41
CA ASP A 20 15.85 7.68 6.11
C ASP A 20 15.45 6.20 5.99
N VAL A 21 15.03 5.80 4.78
CA VAL A 21 14.61 4.43 4.48
C VAL A 21 15.79 3.45 4.60
N ALA A 22 17.02 3.88 4.31
CA ALA A 22 18.21 3.05 4.40
C ALA A 22 18.46 2.51 5.82
N ALA A 23 18.00 3.23 6.86
CA ALA A 23 18.01 2.78 8.25
C ALA A 23 17.18 1.50 8.53
N LEU A 24 16.39 1.03 7.55
CA LEU A 24 15.56 -0.18 7.62
C LEU A 24 16.19 -1.40 6.95
N LYS A 25 17.42 -1.30 6.42
CA LYS A 25 18.11 -2.36 5.67
C LYS A 25 18.16 -3.73 6.38
N ASN A 26 18.18 -3.73 7.70
CA ASN A 26 18.25 -4.95 8.52
C ASN A 26 16.92 -5.29 9.21
N ASP A 27 15.85 -4.56 8.90
CA ASP A 27 14.52 -4.75 9.45
C ASP A 27 13.62 -5.56 8.48
N ILE A 28 12.52 -6.11 9.00
CA ILE A 28 11.49 -6.71 8.16
C ILE A 28 10.66 -5.61 7.52
N THR A 29 10.57 -5.63 6.19
CA THR A 29 9.92 -4.59 5.40
C THR A 29 8.98 -5.19 4.36
N ILE A 30 7.88 -4.50 4.07
CA ILE A 30 7.04 -4.73 2.89
C ILE A 30 6.97 -3.44 2.08
N SER A 31 7.05 -3.56 0.76
CA SER A 31 6.80 -2.46 -0.17
C SER A 31 5.97 -2.95 -1.35
N PHE A 32 5.55 -2.06 -2.24
CA PHE A 32 4.60 -2.42 -3.28
C PHE A 32 4.62 -1.50 -4.49
N ASN A 33 4.00 -1.97 -5.57
CA ASN A 33 3.92 -1.26 -6.84
C ASN A 33 5.33 -0.82 -7.27
N ARG A 34 5.51 0.45 -7.68
CA ARG A 34 6.79 0.92 -8.23
C ARG A 34 7.81 1.36 -7.18
N ALA A 35 7.68 0.93 -5.92
CA ALA A 35 8.69 1.18 -4.88
C ALA A 35 10.10 0.72 -5.30
N TYR A 36 10.19 -0.33 -6.14
CA TYR A 36 11.45 -0.94 -6.58
C TYR A 36 12.39 -0.01 -7.33
N ILE A 37 11.89 1.09 -7.90
CA ILE A 37 12.71 2.07 -8.60
C ILE A 37 13.74 2.76 -7.69
N ALA A 38 13.56 2.65 -6.37
CA ALA A 38 14.42 3.26 -5.36
C ALA A 38 15.20 2.26 -4.51
N TYR A 39 15.14 0.95 -4.79
CA TYR A 39 15.84 -0.05 -3.98
C TYR A 39 17.36 0.10 -4.05
N GLU A 40 17.89 0.52 -5.20
CA GLU A 40 19.31 0.85 -5.34
C GLU A 40 19.69 2.03 -4.44
N ASP A 41 18.90 3.11 -4.46
CA ASP A 41 19.09 4.28 -3.59
C ASP A 41 18.98 3.93 -2.10
N TRP A 42 18.04 3.05 -1.74
CA TRP A 42 17.86 2.58 -0.36
C TRP A 42 18.98 1.62 0.07
N GLY A 43 19.65 0.99 -0.89
CA GLY A 43 20.73 0.03 -0.65
C GLY A 43 20.26 -1.33 -0.11
N PHE A 44 18.98 -1.67 -0.27
CA PHE A 44 18.41 -2.98 0.11
C PHE A 44 17.11 -3.32 -0.65
N ASP A 45 16.86 -4.62 -0.79
CA ASP A 45 15.58 -5.16 -1.23
C ASP A 45 14.67 -5.40 -0.01
N PRO A 46 13.38 -5.00 -0.06
CA PRO A 46 12.44 -5.29 1.01
C PRO A 46 12.25 -6.78 1.27
N THR A 47 11.80 -7.15 2.48
CA THR A 47 11.56 -8.57 2.81
C THR A 47 10.42 -9.15 1.99
N TYR A 48 9.37 -8.35 1.79
CA TYR A 48 8.18 -8.69 1.04
C TYR A 48 7.87 -7.63 -0.02
N TYR A 49 7.28 -8.08 -1.13
CA TYR A 49 6.75 -7.21 -2.16
C TYR A 49 5.28 -7.54 -2.39
N MET A 50 4.47 -6.52 -2.69
CA MET A 50 3.05 -6.71 -2.98
C MET A 50 2.58 -5.87 -4.17
N ILE A 51 1.58 -6.37 -4.88
CA ILE A 51 0.86 -5.60 -5.91
C ILE A 51 -0.58 -6.09 -6.02
N ILE A 52 -1.53 -5.15 -5.96
CA ILE A 52 -2.97 -5.45 -6.13
C ILE A 52 -3.63 -4.66 -7.25
N ASP A 53 -3.00 -3.56 -7.66
CA ASP A 53 -3.51 -2.76 -8.77
C ASP A 53 -3.08 -3.46 -10.06
N ILE A 54 -4.06 -4.05 -10.74
CA ILE A 54 -3.83 -4.83 -11.96
C ILE A 54 -3.36 -3.94 -13.10
N ARG A 55 -3.80 -2.67 -13.15
CA ARG A 55 -3.34 -1.73 -14.17
C ARG A 55 -1.89 -1.35 -13.93
N VAL A 56 -1.49 -1.18 -12.67
CA VAL A 56 -0.06 -1.03 -12.37
C VAL A 56 0.70 -2.30 -12.77
N LEU A 57 0.21 -3.48 -12.38
CA LEU A 57 0.86 -4.76 -12.68
C LEU A 57 1.06 -4.98 -14.17
N GLU A 58 0.04 -4.72 -14.98
CA GLU A 58 0.09 -4.81 -16.45
C GLU A 58 1.22 -3.94 -17.03
N ASN A 59 1.47 -2.76 -16.47
CA ASN A 59 2.56 -1.90 -16.94
C ASN A 59 3.95 -2.39 -16.51
N ILE A 60 4.05 -3.14 -15.41
CA ILE A 60 5.34 -3.45 -14.76
C ILE A 60 5.63 -4.95 -14.58
N TYR A 61 4.84 -5.85 -15.17
CA TYR A 61 4.96 -7.30 -14.91
C TYR A 61 6.36 -7.83 -15.27
N GLU A 62 7.00 -7.26 -16.30
CA GLU A 62 8.38 -7.62 -16.66
C GLU A 62 9.37 -7.24 -15.55
N ASP A 63 9.23 -6.05 -14.95
CA ASP A 63 10.03 -5.64 -13.79
C ASP A 63 9.75 -6.55 -12.59
N VAL A 64 8.48 -6.88 -12.33
CA VAL A 64 8.10 -7.80 -11.26
C VAL A 64 8.72 -9.18 -11.48
N ASN A 65 8.72 -9.69 -12.71
CA ASN A 65 9.39 -10.95 -13.06
C ASN A 65 10.91 -10.86 -12.84
N ARG A 66 11.55 -9.73 -13.18
CA ARG A 66 12.97 -9.48 -12.88
C ARG A 66 13.22 -9.47 -11.37
N LEU A 67 12.36 -8.84 -10.57
CA LEU A 67 12.46 -8.84 -9.12
C LEU A 67 12.32 -10.24 -8.54
N ILE A 68 11.33 -11.03 -8.98
CA ILE A 68 11.13 -12.41 -8.51
C ILE A 68 12.40 -13.26 -8.70
N THR A 69 13.04 -13.08 -9.85
CA THR A 69 14.21 -13.88 -10.28
C THR A 69 15.53 -13.39 -9.70
N HIS A 70 15.74 -12.07 -9.57
CA HIS A 70 17.07 -11.51 -9.26
C HIS A 70 17.18 -10.82 -7.89
N SER A 71 16.06 -10.47 -7.24
CA SER A 71 16.11 -9.79 -5.94
C SER A 71 16.24 -10.77 -4.76
N LYS A 72 16.60 -10.21 -3.60
CA LYS A 72 16.63 -10.90 -2.30
C LYS A 72 15.26 -10.94 -1.61
N ILE A 73 14.19 -10.45 -2.26
CA ILE A 73 12.83 -10.49 -1.72
C ILE A 73 12.44 -11.95 -1.43
N LYS A 74 11.89 -12.19 -0.24
CA LYS A 74 11.56 -13.55 0.23
C LYS A 74 10.20 -14.03 -0.28
N ARG A 75 9.23 -13.13 -0.43
CA ARG A 75 7.88 -13.48 -0.87
C ARG A 75 7.21 -12.32 -1.59
N PHE A 76 6.48 -12.66 -2.66
CA PHE A 76 5.70 -11.75 -3.49
C PHE A 76 4.22 -12.06 -3.30
N PHE A 77 3.42 -11.05 -3.00
CA PHE A 77 1.96 -11.16 -2.89
C PHE A 77 1.33 -10.43 -4.08
N ILE A 78 0.73 -11.19 -5.00
CA ILE A 78 0.27 -10.66 -6.29
C ILE A 78 -1.21 -10.96 -6.41
N ARG A 79 -2.03 -9.93 -6.66
CA ARG A 79 -3.47 -10.12 -6.87
C ARG A 79 -3.69 -11.01 -8.09
N ASP A 80 -4.44 -12.08 -7.89
CA ASP A 80 -4.83 -13.04 -8.91
C ASP A 80 -6.06 -12.51 -9.65
N VAL A 81 -5.95 -12.39 -10.96
CA VAL A 81 -7.06 -12.10 -11.88
C VAL A 81 -6.90 -12.95 -13.13
N ASP A 82 -8.01 -13.40 -13.69
CA ASP A 82 -8.03 -14.43 -14.74
C ASP A 82 -8.52 -13.91 -16.10
N GLY A 83 -8.00 -12.75 -16.53
CA GLY A 83 -8.21 -12.23 -17.89
C GLY A 83 -9.65 -11.89 -18.29
N THR A 84 -10.63 -12.05 -17.38
CA THR A 84 -12.01 -11.63 -17.61
C THR A 84 -12.11 -10.11 -17.57
N GLU A 85 -12.80 -9.52 -18.54
CA GLU A 85 -13.10 -8.08 -18.56
C GLU A 85 -13.77 -7.66 -17.26
N ASP A 86 -13.02 -7.00 -16.39
CA ASP A 86 -13.57 -6.03 -15.45
C ASP A 86 -13.45 -4.66 -16.11
N TRP A 87 -14.43 -3.78 -15.84
CA TRP A 87 -14.67 -2.45 -16.43
C TRP A 87 -13.43 -1.51 -16.60
N ASN A 88 -12.26 -1.88 -16.07
CA ASN A 88 -11.03 -1.12 -16.05
C ASN A 88 -9.76 -1.87 -16.55
N HIS A 89 -9.85 -3.09 -17.10
CA HIS A 89 -8.66 -3.87 -17.46
C HIS A 89 -8.71 -4.42 -18.88
N SER A 90 -7.53 -4.50 -19.52
CA SER A 90 -7.31 -5.38 -20.67
C SER A 90 -7.54 -6.84 -20.24
N CYS A 91 -7.61 -7.77 -21.19
CA CYS A 91 -7.65 -9.21 -20.93
C CYS A 91 -6.32 -9.70 -20.30
N PHE A 92 -5.98 -9.21 -19.11
CA PHE A 92 -4.75 -9.51 -18.39
C PHE A 92 -4.99 -10.65 -17.39
N SER A 93 -4.39 -11.82 -17.66
CA SER A 93 -4.32 -12.91 -16.69
C SER A 93 -3.00 -12.85 -15.93
N THR A 94 -3.08 -12.76 -14.60
CA THR A 94 -1.89 -12.65 -13.74
C THR A 94 -1.01 -13.90 -13.87
N ARG A 95 -1.65 -15.08 -13.94
CA ARG A 95 -0.94 -16.37 -13.97
C ARG A 95 -0.27 -16.66 -15.31
N GLU A 96 -0.69 -16.00 -16.38
CA GLU A 96 -0.05 -16.10 -17.69
C GLU A 96 1.20 -15.22 -17.78
N HIS A 97 1.20 -14.07 -17.11
CA HIS A 97 2.29 -13.10 -17.20
C HIS A 97 3.36 -13.26 -16.12
N ILE A 98 2.99 -13.74 -14.93
CA ILE A 98 3.93 -13.84 -13.81
C ILE A 98 4.68 -15.17 -13.84
N VAL A 99 6.01 -15.07 -13.70
CA VAL A 99 6.90 -16.23 -13.66
C VAL A 99 6.55 -17.16 -12.49
N LYS A 100 6.50 -18.47 -12.77
CA LYS A 100 6.27 -19.48 -11.75
C LYS A 100 7.46 -19.50 -10.77
N SER A 101 7.19 -19.25 -9.50
CA SER A 101 8.18 -19.31 -8.42
C SER A 101 7.50 -19.68 -7.11
N ASP A 102 8.21 -20.43 -6.27
CA ASP A 102 7.86 -20.72 -4.87
C ASP A 102 7.78 -19.47 -3.98
N LYS A 103 8.43 -18.37 -4.39
CA LYS A 103 8.34 -17.06 -3.73
C LYS A 103 7.00 -16.36 -3.98
N VAL A 104 6.21 -16.78 -4.98
CA VAL A 104 4.97 -16.10 -5.36
C VAL A 104 3.79 -16.68 -4.61
N THR A 105 2.97 -15.80 -4.04
CA THR A 105 1.67 -16.13 -3.45
C THR A 105 0.62 -15.28 -4.12
N PHE A 106 -0.28 -15.95 -4.83
CA PHE A 106 -1.45 -15.32 -5.41
C PHE A 106 -2.46 -15.01 -4.30
N ILE A 107 -2.99 -13.78 -4.31
CA ILE A 107 -4.01 -13.33 -3.37
C ILE A 107 -5.27 -12.94 -4.12
N THR A 108 -6.44 -13.20 -3.56
CA THR A 108 -7.71 -12.75 -4.13
C THR A 108 -8.38 -11.78 -3.17
N THR A 109 -9.13 -10.85 -3.77
CA THR A 109 -9.79 -9.77 -3.03
C THR A 109 -11.28 -9.80 -3.32
N ASN A 110 -12.08 -9.61 -2.29
CA ASN A 110 -13.53 -9.61 -2.36
C ASN A 110 -14.07 -8.18 -2.18
N GLU A 111 -14.69 -7.65 -3.23
CA GLU A 111 -15.21 -6.28 -3.26
C GLU A 111 -16.45 -6.08 -2.36
N LEU A 112 -17.15 -7.16 -2.00
CA LEU A 112 -18.28 -7.11 -1.09
C LEU A 112 -17.83 -6.90 0.37
N ILE A 113 -16.57 -7.22 0.68
CA ILE A 113 -16.02 -7.12 2.03
C ILE A 113 -15.41 -5.71 2.23
N LYS A 114 -16.17 -4.83 2.89
CA LYS A 114 -15.80 -3.43 3.16
C LYS A 114 -14.96 -3.27 4.44
N GLY A 115 -13.94 -4.10 4.63
CA GLY A 115 -13.09 -4.11 5.82
C GLY A 115 -12.22 -5.36 5.90
N MET A 116 -11.49 -5.51 7.00
CA MET A 116 -10.79 -6.75 7.33
C MET A 116 -11.65 -7.57 8.29
N LYS A 117 -11.85 -8.85 7.95
CA LYS A 117 -12.57 -9.84 8.77
C LYS A 117 -11.60 -10.64 9.63
N ALA A 118 -12.09 -11.20 10.74
CA ALA A 118 -11.26 -11.97 11.67
C ALA A 118 -10.71 -13.26 11.05
N ASN A 119 -11.46 -13.88 10.14
CA ASN A 119 -11.10 -15.10 9.40
C ASN A 119 -10.61 -14.78 7.97
N VAL A 120 -9.85 -13.70 7.79
CA VAL A 120 -9.23 -13.39 6.51
C VAL A 120 -8.27 -14.51 6.09
N SER A 121 -8.12 -14.76 4.79
CA SER A 121 -7.10 -15.64 4.20
C SER A 121 -6.53 -14.96 2.95
N PHE A 122 -5.47 -15.54 2.36
CA PHE A 122 -4.90 -15.02 1.12
C PHE A 122 -5.89 -15.14 -0.05
N GLU A 123 -6.79 -16.11 0.00
CA GLU A 123 -7.81 -16.42 -1.00
C GLU A 123 -9.16 -15.72 -0.74
N ASP A 124 -9.26 -14.86 0.27
CA ASP A 124 -10.48 -14.08 0.55
C ASP A 124 -10.17 -12.83 1.40
N MET A 125 -9.34 -11.94 0.85
CA MET A 125 -9.02 -10.65 1.47
C MET A 125 -10.11 -9.61 1.19
N GLY A 126 -10.33 -8.68 2.11
CA GLY A 126 -11.18 -7.52 1.82
C GLY A 126 -10.53 -6.61 0.80
N TYR A 127 -11.28 -6.10 -0.18
CA TYR A 127 -10.77 -5.12 -1.14
C TYR A 127 -10.95 -3.69 -0.62
N PHE A 128 -9.84 -2.95 -0.52
CA PHE A 128 -9.83 -1.58 0.00
C PHE A 128 -9.62 -0.49 -1.07
N GLY A 129 -9.27 -0.86 -2.31
CA GLY A 129 -8.86 0.10 -3.34
C GLY A 129 -7.53 0.81 -3.04
N ASP A 130 -6.77 0.32 -2.07
CA ASP A 130 -5.48 0.86 -1.66
C ASP A 130 -4.52 -0.30 -1.30
N VAL A 131 -3.38 -0.37 -2.00
CA VAL A 131 -2.39 -1.44 -1.82
C VAL A 131 -1.77 -1.43 -0.42
N SER A 132 -1.54 -0.25 0.16
CA SER A 132 -0.96 -0.13 1.49
C SER A 132 -1.92 -0.68 2.54
N VAL A 133 -3.22 -0.39 2.42
CA VAL A 133 -4.24 -0.93 3.32
C VAL A 133 -4.41 -2.44 3.15
N CYS A 134 -4.42 -2.94 1.91
CA CYS A 134 -4.49 -4.38 1.67
C CYS A 134 -3.27 -5.12 2.26
N SER A 135 -2.09 -4.50 2.24
CA SER A 135 -0.87 -5.12 2.76
C SER A 135 -0.92 -5.37 4.27
N LEU A 136 -1.72 -4.60 5.02
CA LEU A 136 -1.95 -4.84 6.44
C LEU A 136 -2.62 -6.20 6.70
N GLN A 137 -3.50 -6.66 5.81
CA GLN A 137 -4.11 -7.99 5.93
C GLN A 137 -3.07 -9.10 5.72
N VAL A 138 -2.17 -8.92 4.75
CA VAL A 138 -1.06 -9.84 4.52
C VAL A 138 -0.13 -9.89 5.73
N LEU A 139 0.26 -8.75 6.27
CA LEU A 139 1.13 -8.67 7.45
C LEU A 139 0.48 -9.32 8.68
N TYR A 140 -0.83 -9.16 8.86
CA TYR A 140 -1.59 -9.85 9.90
C TYR A 140 -1.57 -11.37 9.72
N LEU A 141 -1.82 -11.86 8.48
CA LEU A 141 -1.77 -13.28 8.13
C LEU A 141 -0.39 -13.90 8.34
N LEU A 142 0.68 -13.13 8.14
CA LEU A 142 2.05 -13.53 8.43
C LEU A 142 2.40 -13.51 9.92
N GLY A 143 1.47 -13.08 10.79
CA GLY A 143 1.61 -13.11 12.24
C GLY A 143 2.34 -11.91 12.84
N TYR A 144 2.57 -10.83 12.06
CA TYR A 144 3.08 -9.58 12.61
C TYR A 144 2.05 -8.94 13.53
N LYS A 145 2.54 -8.20 14.53
CA LYS A 145 1.70 -7.56 15.55
C LYS A 145 1.86 -6.06 15.63
N ARG A 146 2.94 -5.52 15.09
CA ARG A 146 3.26 -4.11 15.20
C ARG A 146 3.82 -3.58 13.88
N VAL A 147 3.11 -2.63 13.28
CA VAL A 147 3.42 -2.06 11.97
C VAL A 147 3.71 -0.57 12.09
N LEU A 148 4.83 -0.13 11.52
CA LEU A 148 5.08 1.28 11.25
C LEU A 148 4.85 1.55 9.76
N VAL A 149 3.88 2.42 9.47
CA VAL A 149 3.50 2.81 8.12
C VAL A 149 4.28 4.06 7.71
N LEU A 150 5.07 3.96 6.66
CA LEU A 150 5.96 4.99 6.13
C LEU A 150 5.56 5.30 4.69
N GLY A 151 5.55 6.56 4.28
CA GLY A 151 5.23 6.92 2.90
C GLY A 151 3.80 6.57 2.46
N CYS A 152 2.84 6.47 3.37
CA CYS A 152 1.41 6.33 3.01
C CYS A 152 0.66 7.58 3.43
N ASP A 153 0.43 8.48 2.47
CA ASP A 153 0.00 9.84 2.80
C ASP A 153 -1.49 10.06 2.71
N ALA A 154 -2.19 9.37 1.81
CA ALA A 154 -3.61 9.64 1.51
C ALA A 154 -3.91 11.14 1.27
N ASN A 155 -2.93 11.88 0.74
CA ASN A 155 -2.94 13.31 0.44
C ASN A 155 -2.77 13.57 -1.07
N TYR A 156 -3.46 12.78 -1.91
CA TYR A 156 -3.32 12.92 -3.36
C TYR A 156 -3.83 14.29 -3.83
N GLU A 157 -3.04 14.94 -4.67
CA GLU A 157 -3.36 16.18 -5.37
C GLU A 157 -3.86 15.85 -6.79
N GLU A 158 -5.14 16.14 -7.03
CA GLU A 158 -5.80 15.94 -8.32
C GLU A 158 -5.84 17.23 -9.15
N LYS A 159 -5.82 18.41 -8.51
CA LYS A 159 -6.10 19.69 -9.19
C LYS A 159 -4.86 20.35 -9.78
N LYS A 160 -3.67 19.97 -9.31
CA LYS A 160 -2.39 20.57 -9.73
C LYS A 160 -1.53 19.63 -10.56
N LEU A 161 -2.09 18.53 -11.05
CA LEU A 161 -1.39 17.63 -11.97
C LEU A 161 -0.97 18.41 -13.22
N LYS A 162 0.31 18.27 -13.60
CA LYS A 162 0.90 18.85 -14.82
C LYS A 162 1.42 17.71 -15.68
N GLY A 163 1.46 17.90 -17.00
CA GLY A 163 2.00 16.87 -17.89
C GLY A 163 1.24 15.53 -17.79
N VAL A 164 -0.09 15.59 -17.67
CA VAL A 164 -0.96 14.41 -17.65
C VAL A 164 -2.07 14.59 -18.67
N LYS A 165 -2.21 13.63 -19.58
CA LYS A 165 -3.36 13.54 -20.48
C LYS A 165 -4.45 12.70 -19.79
N ILE A 166 -5.66 13.23 -19.71
CA ILE A 166 -6.78 12.61 -19.01
C ILE A 166 -7.87 12.22 -20.01
N THR A 167 -8.26 10.95 -20.02
CA THR A 167 -9.40 10.43 -20.80
C THR A 167 -10.27 9.58 -19.88
N GLY A 168 -11.39 10.12 -19.39
CA GLY A 168 -12.23 9.42 -18.42
C GLY A 168 -11.47 9.13 -17.11
N ASN A 169 -11.33 7.85 -16.77
CA ASN A 169 -10.57 7.39 -15.60
C ASN A 169 -9.10 7.06 -15.91
N GLU A 170 -8.67 7.22 -17.16
CA GLU A 170 -7.31 6.91 -17.60
C GLU A 170 -6.45 8.18 -17.61
N TYR A 171 -5.30 8.09 -16.93
CA TYR A 171 -4.33 9.16 -16.81
C TYR A 171 -3.06 8.69 -17.51
N VAL A 172 -2.50 9.50 -18.40
CA VAL A 172 -1.26 9.18 -19.12
C VAL A 172 -0.23 10.24 -18.79
N SER A 173 0.85 9.83 -18.14
CA SER A 173 1.96 10.74 -17.85
C SER A 173 2.66 11.16 -19.14
N SER A 174 2.93 12.45 -19.33
CA SER A 174 3.71 12.98 -20.45
C SER A 174 5.13 13.43 -20.07
N GLU A 175 5.43 13.50 -18.77
CA GLU A 175 6.69 14.00 -18.19
C GLU A 175 6.98 13.36 -16.83
N ASP A 176 8.23 13.45 -16.35
CA ASP A 176 8.63 12.97 -15.02
C ASP A 176 8.40 14.07 -13.97
N ASN A 177 7.14 14.28 -13.59
CA ASN A 177 6.72 15.34 -12.68
C ASN A 177 5.64 14.90 -11.67
N ASP A 178 5.60 13.60 -11.33
CA ASP A 178 4.59 13.07 -10.42
C ASP A 178 4.66 13.74 -9.03
N LEU A 179 3.53 14.32 -8.62
CA LEU A 179 3.40 15.05 -7.36
C LEU A 179 2.91 14.18 -6.20
N ASN A 180 2.38 13.00 -6.52
CA ASN A 180 1.66 12.14 -5.58
C ASN A 180 2.52 11.01 -5.04
N HIS A 181 3.75 10.90 -5.51
CA HIS A 181 4.70 9.91 -5.09
C HIS A 181 6.03 10.52 -4.69
N PHE A 182 6.84 9.72 -4.00
CA PHE A 182 8.14 10.13 -3.48
C PHE A 182 9.16 10.51 -4.57
N ARG A 183 8.94 10.04 -5.81
CA ARG A 183 9.82 10.29 -6.95
C ARG A 183 9.04 10.92 -8.12
N PRO A 184 9.59 11.96 -8.77
CA PRO A 184 8.92 12.62 -9.91
C PRO A 184 8.81 11.70 -11.13
N ASP A 185 9.73 10.74 -11.28
CA ASP A 185 9.72 9.70 -12.31
C ASP A 185 8.95 8.43 -11.89
N TYR A 186 8.14 8.48 -10.83
CA TYR A 186 7.46 7.30 -10.29
C TYR A 186 6.59 6.58 -11.33
N PHE A 187 5.76 7.30 -12.08
CA PHE A 187 5.11 6.71 -13.26
C PHE A 187 6.01 6.75 -14.48
N GLY A 188 6.82 7.79 -14.63
CA GLY A 188 7.62 7.97 -15.83
C GLY A 188 6.78 8.34 -17.05
N LYS A 189 7.40 9.02 -18.00
CA LYS A 189 6.77 9.40 -19.27
C LYS A 189 6.13 8.21 -20.01
N GLY A 190 4.90 8.39 -20.47
CA GLY A 190 4.14 7.44 -21.29
C GLY A 190 3.35 6.39 -20.52
N THR A 191 3.47 6.34 -19.19
CA THR A 191 2.77 5.35 -18.38
C THR A 191 1.30 5.70 -18.22
N VAL A 192 0.44 4.71 -18.44
CA VAL A 192 -1.01 4.78 -18.17
C VAL A 192 -1.26 4.37 -16.72
N TYR A 193 -1.98 5.19 -15.96
CA TYR A 193 -2.33 4.91 -14.58
C TYR A 193 -3.78 5.31 -14.27
N SER A 194 -4.30 4.79 -13.16
CA SER A 194 -5.65 5.04 -12.69
C SER A 194 -5.75 6.44 -12.06
N LYS A 195 -6.93 7.05 -12.14
CA LYS A 195 -7.22 8.29 -11.42
C LYS A 195 -6.79 8.17 -9.93
N PRO A 196 -5.95 9.09 -9.41
CA PRO A 196 -5.60 9.10 -8.00
C PRO A 196 -6.85 9.51 -7.19
N PHE A 197 -7.48 8.58 -6.48
CA PHE A 197 -8.74 8.82 -5.76
C PHE A 197 -8.48 9.09 -4.27
N GLY A 198 -7.96 10.28 -3.96
CA GLY A 198 -7.35 10.59 -2.66
C GLY A 198 -8.25 10.37 -1.45
N ASP A 199 -9.51 10.81 -1.51
CA ASP A 199 -10.47 10.59 -0.44
C ASP A 199 -10.88 9.13 -0.29
N GLY A 200 -10.92 8.37 -1.40
CA GLY A 200 -11.13 6.92 -1.36
C GLY A 200 -10.03 6.20 -0.60
N HIS A 201 -8.78 6.54 -0.87
CA HIS A 201 -7.62 6.02 -0.14
C HIS A 201 -7.70 6.36 1.36
N PHE A 202 -8.06 7.59 1.72
CA PHE A 202 -8.24 7.95 3.13
C PHE A 202 -9.38 7.15 3.79
N LEU A 203 -10.51 6.95 3.10
CA LEU A 203 -11.61 6.13 3.60
C LEU A 203 -11.22 4.66 3.77
N ALA A 204 -10.35 4.12 2.91
CA ALA A 204 -9.82 2.78 3.06
C ALA A 204 -9.07 2.61 4.39
N TRP A 205 -8.21 3.57 4.73
CA TRP A 205 -7.52 3.60 6.02
C TRP A 205 -8.46 3.71 7.22
N ILE A 206 -9.54 4.51 7.10
CA ILE A 206 -10.57 4.63 8.15
C ILE A 206 -11.31 3.30 8.34
N LYS A 207 -11.68 2.59 7.26
CA LYS A 207 -12.31 1.27 7.34
C LYS A 207 -11.40 0.25 8.02
N MET A 208 -10.12 0.25 7.69
CA MET A 208 -9.14 -0.61 8.36
C MET A 208 -9.01 -0.27 9.84
N ALA A 209 -8.94 1.01 10.21
CA ALA A 209 -8.93 1.44 11.60
C ALA A 209 -10.15 0.95 12.41
N ILE A 210 -11.35 0.94 11.79
CA ILE A 210 -12.55 0.37 12.41
C ILE A 210 -12.39 -1.14 12.59
N SER A 211 -11.91 -1.87 11.58
CA SER A 211 -11.62 -3.31 11.70
C SER A 211 -10.65 -3.63 12.83
N LEU A 212 -9.56 -2.85 12.98
CA LEU A 212 -8.59 -3.03 14.07
C LEU A 212 -9.24 -2.83 15.45
N LYS A 213 -10.08 -1.78 15.59
CA LYS A 213 -10.81 -1.51 16.83
C LYS A 213 -11.89 -2.56 17.17
N ASN A 214 -12.26 -3.42 16.22
CA ASN A 214 -13.19 -4.52 16.46
C ASN A 214 -12.51 -5.79 17.01
N GLY A 215 -11.26 -5.70 17.46
CA GLY A 215 -10.61 -6.76 18.24
C GLY A 215 -9.50 -7.51 17.50
N LEU A 216 -8.96 -6.94 16.41
CA LEU A 216 -7.75 -7.50 15.81
C LEU A 216 -6.54 -7.10 16.65
N ASP A 217 -5.83 -8.09 17.18
CA ASP A 217 -4.57 -7.91 17.90
C ASP A 217 -3.45 -7.56 16.90
N PHE A 218 -3.45 -6.30 16.46
CA PHE A 218 -2.57 -5.76 15.43
C PHE A 218 -2.43 -4.24 15.59
N GLU A 219 -1.28 -3.80 16.09
CA GLU A 219 -0.98 -2.39 16.32
C GLU A 219 -0.41 -1.74 15.06
N VAL A 220 -0.97 -0.58 14.70
CA VAL A 220 -0.52 0.20 13.55
C VAL A 220 -0.24 1.64 13.95
N TYR A 221 0.91 2.15 13.52
CA TYR A 221 1.39 3.50 13.77
C TYR A 221 1.74 4.18 12.45
N SER A 222 1.59 5.50 12.38
CA SER A 222 2.13 6.27 11.26
C SER A 222 3.53 6.78 11.59
N GLY A 223 4.47 6.61 10.68
CA GLY A 223 5.83 7.16 10.77
C GLY A 223 6.09 8.34 9.83
N SER A 224 5.06 8.82 9.12
CA SER A 224 5.14 9.94 8.18
C SER A 224 4.52 11.20 8.77
N LYS A 225 5.32 12.16 9.21
CA LYS A 225 4.84 13.36 9.92
C LYS A 225 3.76 14.15 9.16
N ASN A 226 3.93 14.27 7.83
CA ASN A 226 3.05 15.04 6.96
C ASN A 226 1.94 14.21 6.27
N SER A 227 1.78 12.94 6.65
CA SER A 227 0.70 12.09 6.17
C SER A 227 -0.67 12.52 6.72
N ARG A 228 -1.74 12.36 5.93
CA ARG A 228 -3.13 12.52 6.38
C ARG A 228 -3.48 11.53 7.48
N LEU A 229 -2.76 10.42 7.59
CA LEU A 229 -3.01 9.37 8.56
C LEU A 229 -2.53 9.75 9.96
N THR A 230 -1.53 10.61 10.03
CA THR A 230 -0.83 10.96 11.27
C THR A 230 -1.74 11.72 12.23
N ASN A 231 -1.95 11.13 13.41
CA ASN A 231 -2.83 11.62 14.48
C ASN A 231 -4.31 11.82 14.07
N ARG A 232 -4.68 11.41 12.85
CA ARG A 232 -6.06 11.42 12.34
C ARG A 232 -6.61 10.00 12.16
N VAL A 233 -5.75 9.03 11.94
CA VAL A 233 -6.08 7.60 11.86
C VAL A 233 -5.23 6.83 12.85
N PHE A 234 -3.91 7.00 12.78
CA PHE A 234 -2.95 6.30 13.63
C PHE A 234 -2.10 7.26 14.45
N PRO A 235 -1.69 6.88 15.68
CA PRO A 235 -0.70 7.66 16.44
C PRO A 235 0.65 7.71 15.71
N PHE A 236 1.33 8.84 15.83
CA PHE A 236 2.67 9.05 15.27
C PHE A 236 3.77 8.39 16.10
N LEU A 237 4.72 7.71 15.45
CA LEU A 237 6.00 7.30 16.02
C LEU A 237 7.15 7.52 15.03
N THR A 238 8.31 7.95 15.53
CA THR A 238 9.53 7.90 14.74
C THR A 238 10.03 6.45 14.59
N ILE A 239 10.87 6.16 13.58
CA ILE A 239 11.53 4.86 13.47
C ILE A 239 12.26 4.51 14.77
N LYS A 240 12.93 5.49 15.40
CA LYS A 240 13.64 5.31 16.68
C LYS A 240 12.69 4.89 17.80
N ASP A 241 11.61 5.65 18.03
CA ASP A 241 10.63 5.35 19.09
C ASP A 241 9.97 3.98 18.86
N PHE A 242 9.69 3.68 17.59
CA PHE A 242 9.12 2.40 17.20
C PHE A 242 10.07 1.24 17.52
N LYS A 243 11.35 1.34 17.14
CA LYS A 243 12.42 0.38 17.50
C LYS A 243 12.61 0.23 19.01
N MET A 244 12.43 1.31 19.77
CA MET A 244 12.49 1.30 21.23
C MET A 244 11.27 0.68 21.91
N GLY A 245 10.25 0.26 21.15
CA GLY A 245 9.04 -0.34 21.72
C GLY A 245 8.07 0.67 22.34
N VAL A 246 8.17 1.96 22.00
CA VAL A 246 7.24 2.99 22.51
C VAL A 246 5.82 2.67 22.07
N VAL A 247 4.89 2.61 23.02
CA VAL A 247 3.47 2.41 22.75
C VAL A 247 2.74 3.75 22.87
N ARG A 248 1.85 4.03 21.92
CA ARG A 248 0.95 5.19 21.98
C ARG A 248 -0.48 4.72 21.77
N SER A 249 -1.37 5.15 22.66
CA SER A 249 -2.78 4.84 22.55
C SER A 249 -3.42 5.59 21.39
N TRP A 250 -4.41 4.96 20.78
CA TRP A 250 -5.27 5.61 19.79
C TRP A 250 -6.22 6.56 20.51
N SER A 251 -6.04 7.86 20.35
CA SER A 251 -6.91 8.87 20.96
C SER A 251 -8.32 8.92 20.35
N LEU A 252 -8.47 8.49 19.10
CA LEU A 252 -9.73 8.56 18.36
C LEU A 252 -10.58 7.31 18.58
N SER A 253 -11.87 7.51 18.86
CA SER A 253 -12.84 6.44 19.09
C SER A 253 -13.36 5.84 17.78
N ARG A 254 -13.96 4.64 17.86
CA ARG A 254 -14.66 4.05 16.71
C ARG A 254 -15.78 4.96 16.18
N LEU A 255 -16.57 5.56 17.08
CA LEU A 255 -17.65 6.49 16.73
C LEU A 255 -17.14 7.71 15.93
N TYR A 256 -15.92 8.17 16.20
CA TYR A 256 -15.31 9.25 15.42
C TYR A 256 -15.13 8.84 13.95
N PHE A 257 -14.63 7.63 13.71
CA PHE A 257 -14.43 7.09 12.37
C PHE A 257 -15.73 6.79 11.63
N GLU A 258 -16.73 6.23 12.31
CA GLU A 258 -18.06 5.99 11.73
C GLU A 258 -18.73 7.30 11.28
N ARG A 259 -18.57 8.38 12.06
CA ARG A 259 -19.04 9.72 11.67
C ARG A 259 -18.34 10.27 10.42
N ILE A 260 -17.06 9.96 10.23
CA ILE A 260 -16.34 10.33 8.99
C ILE A 260 -16.97 9.59 7.81
N ILE A 261 -17.16 8.27 7.92
CA ILE A 261 -17.77 7.48 6.83
C ILE A 261 -19.15 8.02 6.46
N LEU A 262 -20.00 8.31 7.44
CA LEU A 262 -21.35 8.87 7.21
C LEU A 262 -21.33 10.21 6.49
N LYS A 263 -20.38 11.09 6.81
CA LYS A 263 -20.22 12.38 6.11
C LYS A 263 -19.84 12.18 4.65
N PHE A 264 -18.96 11.22 4.35
CA PHE A 264 -18.56 10.92 2.98
C PHE A 264 -19.66 10.25 2.17
N SER A 265 -20.47 9.36 2.77
CA SER A 265 -21.61 8.74 2.08
C SER A 265 -22.75 9.69 1.74
N GLN A 266 -22.74 10.92 2.26
CA GLN A 266 -23.70 11.97 1.91
C GLN A 266 -23.20 12.87 0.77
N LEU A 267 -21.92 12.75 0.39
CA LEU A 267 -21.27 13.56 -0.65
C LEU A 267 -21.24 12.85 -2.03
N PHE A 268 -21.65 11.59 -2.09
CA PHE A 268 -21.72 10.73 -3.28
C PHE A 268 -23.05 9.98 -3.27
#